data_AF-A0AAN0IY39-F1
#
_entry.id   AF-A0AAN0IY39-F1
#
_cell.length_a   1.000
_cell.length_b   1.000
_cell.length_c   1.000
_cell.angle_alpha   90.00
_cell.angle_beta   90.00
_cell.angle_gamma   90.00
#
_symmetry.space_group_name_H-M   'P 1'
#
loop_
_entity.id
_entity.type
_entity.pdbx_description
1 polymer ?
#
loop_
_entity_poly.entity_id
_entity_poly.type
_entity_poly.pdbx_seq_one_letter_code
_entity_poly.pdbx_strand_id
1 'polypeptide(L)'
;MFFTRERYSLKRERHSSSSSSSSCSLSTSNTEGEGDDGVCESFSRDPHYYLTNFMASVSHVTSSVDGHYITSNEDKSAVLTSFKEANVHSQQLLVRLYLRKHRWLRVDKLSYPEISNDLNPFLKELVKKKLLDDDSSLNDPNEILCLLKVDQLKLLKEQLHLPSSFNNLPKNQFISSVLDYCAKQKPLLPHLSPLLALKKKAKLLLGSCVCVSEACFNVFSQISLLFSLITSGDIHDDETLPQSLVYHMLQVSTGQIVYPKYDINVVEPLFSSCEDFEKFYSVHVLQQKLSSLVTLKHLTPPMLRDIMEETCVILLDELKSHSCTNTRSIASEKSTALMERGSHDELLTYNEESRMNGLEDLLCYSDRKEKRHSSAKRRKTHTRKGGSTFDDPIDLTAGSDDEGDHILNSIIKCSCVCYPRAWRLRYNPGSLCIYVLTLCVESWEKLRDYIEANRLLVLLLSQGVFGYYKRGHWWERLALNLDSHLKEKSKSFQCIMMAFKDSSVSESVKYALYQRALRLTGSNASLLPSLPSFSISECKEVLLTGICQPNTPLFIIQDHTPCSSSSVCTVEGFAIHHYTGTGCWPRALHLEGAIFTSLFLLLFWDIIYTNEVPDVFRGHYQGGLLYVT
;
A
#
# COMPACT_ATOMS: atom_id res chain seq x y z
N MET A 1 -0.84 21.66 -7.84
CA MET A 1 -1.15 21.58 -9.29
C MET A 1 -1.43 20.11 -9.62
N PHE A 2 -2.66 19.74 -9.92
CA PHE A 2 -2.99 18.34 -10.26
C PHE A 2 -3.07 18.20 -11.78
N PHE A 3 -2.05 17.58 -12.38
CA PHE A 3 -2.10 17.16 -13.78
C PHE A 3 -2.82 15.81 -13.85
N THR A 4 -4.03 15.81 -14.42
CA THR A 4 -4.73 14.58 -14.78
C THR A 4 -4.03 13.92 -15.96
N ARG A 5 -3.76 12.63 -15.84
CA ARG A 5 -3.22 11.76 -16.89
C ARG A 5 -4.11 11.84 -18.13
N GLU A 6 -3.65 12.48 -19.21
CA GLU A 6 -4.38 12.52 -20.47
C GLU A 6 -4.53 11.12 -21.06
N ARG A 7 -5.75 10.77 -21.49
CA ARG A 7 -6.01 9.54 -22.24
C ARG A 7 -5.82 9.83 -23.72
N TYR A 8 -4.73 9.35 -24.31
CA TYR A 8 -4.59 9.32 -25.76
C TYR A 8 -5.57 8.31 -26.39
N SER A 9 -6.34 8.75 -27.36
CA SER A 9 -7.25 7.89 -28.15
C SER A 9 -6.52 7.40 -29.41
N LEU A 10 -5.90 6.23 -29.34
CA LEU A 10 -5.28 5.58 -30.49
C LEU A 10 -6.36 4.88 -31.34
N LYS A 11 -6.73 5.46 -32.48
CA LYS A 11 -7.54 4.77 -33.51
C LYS A 11 -6.61 3.99 -34.44
N ARG A 12 -6.66 2.66 -34.39
CA ARG A 12 -5.97 1.77 -35.33
C ARG A 12 -6.90 1.42 -36.49
N GLU A 13 -6.59 1.88 -37.69
CA GLU A 13 -7.24 1.40 -38.91
C GLU A 13 -6.47 0.20 -39.48
N ARG A 14 -7.16 -0.93 -39.68
CA ARG A 14 -6.56 -2.13 -40.28
C ARG A 14 -6.74 -2.08 -41.79
N HIS A 15 -5.67 -1.89 -42.54
CA HIS A 15 -5.67 -2.18 -43.97
C HIS A 15 -5.29 -3.65 -44.21
N SER A 16 -6.21 -4.41 -44.81
CA SER A 16 -5.97 -5.77 -45.29
C SER A 16 -5.13 -5.71 -46.57
N SER A 17 -3.85 -6.05 -46.48
CA SER A 17 -3.04 -6.42 -47.64
C SER A 17 -2.45 -7.80 -47.44
N SER A 18 -2.81 -8.70 -48.34
CA SER A 18 -2.31 -10.07 -48.44
C SER A 18 -0.92 -10.06 -49.06
N SER A 19 0.10 -10.54 -48.35
CA SER A 19 1.33 -11.02 -48.98
C SER A 19 1.98 -12.12 -48.16
N SER A 20 2.65 -12.98 -48.91
CA SER A 20 3.04 -14.36 -48.66
C SER A 20 4.21 -14.55 -47.68
N SER A 21 4.18 -15.72 -47.06
CA SER A 21 5.15 -16.33 -46.14
C SER A 21 6.63 -16.23 -46.56
N SER A 22 7.48 -15.89 -45.59
CA SER A 22 8.83 -16.44 -45.47
C SER A 22 9.16 -16.66 -43.99
N SER A 23 9.12 -17.93 -43.57
CA SER A 23 9.50 -18.39 -42.24
C SER A 23 11.02 -18.32 -42.07
N CYS A 24 11.50 -17.37 -41.27
CA CYS A 24 12.85 -17.41 -40.72
C CYS A 24 12.74 -17.69 -39.22
N SER A 25 13.00 -18.95 -38.85
CA SER A 25 13.14 -19.41 -37.49
C SER A 25 14.39 -18.81 -36.86
N LEU A 26 14.24 -17.85 -35.95
CA LEU A 26 15.31 -17.44 -35.05
C LEU A 26 15.02 -18.02 -33.66
N SER A 27 15.84 -18.99 -33.28
CA SER A 27 15.86 -19.67 -32.00
C SER A 27 16.11 -18.67 -30.86
N THR A 28 15.10 -18.44 -30.03
CA THR A 28 15.29 -17.86 -28.70
C THR A 28 15.55 -18.99 -27.72
N SER A 29 16.82 -19.15 -27.34
CA SER A 29 17.25 -19.97 -26.22
C SER A 29 16.63 -19.44 -24.92
N ASN A 30 15.71 -20.22 -24.35
CA ASN A 30 15.28 -20.07 -22.97
C ASN A 30 16.41 -20.58 -22.06
N THR A 31 17.19 -19.68 -21.50
CA THR A 31 17.98 -19.94 -20.31
C THR A 31 17.35 -19.19 -19.15
N GLU A 32 16.76 -19.94 -18.23
CA GLU A 32 16.45 -19.51 -16.87
C GLU A 32 17.77 -19.10 -16.22
N GLY A 33 18.01 -17.80 -16.13
CA GLY A 33 19.18 -17.21 -15.48
C GLY A 33 18.84 -16.86 -14.05
N GLU A 34 19.57 -17.49 -13.13
CA GLU A 34 19.74 -17.07 -11.74
C GLU A 34 20.11 -15.57 -11.70
N GLY A 35 19.52 -14.83 -10.76
CA GLY A 35 19.77 -13.40 -10.60
C GLY A 35 21.23 -13.14 -10.24
N ASP A 36 21.99 -12.70 -11.23
CA ASP A 36 23.34 -12.17 -11.11
C ASP A 36 23.24 -10.67 -10.79
N ASP A 37 23.56 -10.31 -9.55
CA ASP A 37 23.74 -8.93 -9.08
C ASP A 37 25.04 -8.37 -9.70
N GLY A 38 24.94 -7.87 -10.93
CA GLY A 38 26.04 -7.24 -11.64
C GLY A 38 25.77 -5.76 -11.95
N VAL A 39 25.96 -4.87 -10.96
CA VAL A 39 26.23 -3.45 -11.25
C VAL A 39 27.69 -3.17 -10.91
N CYS A 40 28.48 -3.03 -11.97
CA CYS A 40 29.88 -2.63 -11.94
C CYS A 40 29.98 -1.11 -11.72
N GLU A 41 30.61 -0.69 -10.62
CA GLU A 41 31.50 0.48 -10.63
C GLU A 41 32.44 0.45 -9.42
N SER A 42 33.73 0.57 -9.73
CA SER A 42 34.88 0.38 -8.86
C SER A 42 35.07 1.54 -7.88
N PHE A 43 34.54 1.38 -6.67
CA PHE A 43 35.08 1.99 -5.46
C PHE A 43 35.31 0.87 -4.46
N SER A 44 36.43 0.90 -3.72
CA SER A 44 36.70 -0.03 -2.62
C SER A 44 35.68 0.21 -1.50
N ARG A 45 34.45 -0.29 -1.68
CA ARG A 45 33.37 -0.17 -0.71
C ARG A 45 33.74 -1.03 0.48
N ASP A 46 33.70 -0.44 1.68
CA ASP A 46 33.71 -1.20 2.92
C ASP A 46 32.64 -2.31 2.81
N PRO A 47 33.01 -3.60 2.89
CA PRO A 47 32.05 -4.69 2.76
C PRO A 47 30.96 -4.64 3.84
N HIS A 48 31.17 -3.85 4.90
CA HIS A 48 30.24 -3.65 6.01
C HIS A 48 29.46 -2.33 5.97
N TYR A 49 29.41 -1.64 4.81
CA TYR A 49 28.68 -0.37 4.66
C TYR A 49 27.24 -0.43 5.19
N TYR A 50 26.59 -1.59 5.09
CA TYR A 50 25.21 -1.78 5.52
C TYR A 50 25.04 -1.56 7.03
N LEU A 51 26.02 -1.96 7.86
CA LEU A 51 25.99 -1.73 9.31
C LEU A 51 26.18 -0.24 9.59
N THR A 52 27.20 0.39 8.99
CA THR A 52 27.49 1.82 9.18
C THR A 52 26.28 2.68 8.79
N ASN A 53 25.67 2.41 7.64
CA ASN A 53 24.51 3.14 7.15
C ASN A 53 23.27 2.90 8.01
N PHE A 54 23.03 1.65 8.43
CA PHE A 54 21.93 1.35 9.35
C PHE A 54 22.12 2.06 10.70
N MET A 55 23.32 2.05 11.25
CA MET A 55 23.66 2.76 12.49
C MET A 55 23.52 4.27 12.35
N ALA A 56 23.80 4.84 11.18
CA ALA A 56 23.54 6.24 10.88
C ALA A 56 22.03 6.56 10.95
N SER A 57 21.18 5.71 10.37
CA SER A 57 19.71 5.86 10.48
C SER A 57 19.21 5.73 11.92
N VAL A 58 19.70 4.72 12.68
CA VAL A 58 19.37 4.55 14.10
C VAL A 58 19.79 5.79 14.90
N SER A 59 21.01 6.28 14.69
CA SER A 59 21.53 7.44 15.40
C SER A 59 20.75 8.72 15.03
N HIS A 60 20.38 8.86 13.77
CA HIS A 60 19.58 9.99 13.29
C HIS A 60 18.22 10.05 14.00
N VAL A 61 17.49 8.94 14.04
CA VAL A 61 16.18 8.86 14.71
C VAL A 61 16.34 9.05 16.22
N THR A 62 17.22 8.29 16.86
CA THR A 62 17.35 8.29 18.33
C THR A 62 17.88 9.62 18.91
N SER A 63 18.56 10.43 18.10
CA SER A 63 19.03 11.76 18.50
C SER A 63 18.04 12.88 18.15
N SER A 64 16.98 12.58 17.39
CA SER A 64 15.94 13.54 17.02
C SER A 64 14.89 13.69 18.12
N VAL A 65 14.07 14.75 18.04
CA VAL A 65 12.90 14.93 18.90
C VAL A 65 11.96 13.71 18.82
N ASP A 66 11.83 13.11 17.64
CA ASP A 66 10.99 11.94 17.39
C ASP A 66 11.60 10.62 17.90
N GLY A 67 12.83 10.64 18.44
CA GLY A 67 13.47 9.47 19.04
C GLY A 67 12.78 8.96 20.30
N HIS A 68 12.03 9.84 20.99
CA HIS A 68 11.38 9.52 22.26
C HIS A 68 10.35 8.38 22.15
N TYR A 69 9.69 8.18 21.01
CA TYR A 69 8.76 7.06 20.79
C TYR A 69 9.40 5.68 20.96
N ILE A 70 10.72 5.62 20.78
CA ILE A 70 11.51 4.41 20.94
C ILE A 70 12.20 4.42 22.30
N THR A 71 12.88 5.51 22.65
CA THR A 71 13.77 5.54 23.82
C THR A 71 13.04 5.69 25.15
N SER A 72 11.79 6.16 25.17
CA SER A 72 11.03 6.30 26.42
C SER A 72 10.47 4.97 26.94
N ASN A 73 10.40 3.95 26.08
CA ASN A 73 9.92 2.61 26.45
C ASN A 73 11.11 1.73 26.84
N GLU A 74 11.08 1.21 28.07
CA GLU A 74 12.19 0.43 28.64
C GLU A 74 12.50 -0.84 27.83
N ASP A 75 11.47 -1.56 27.36
CA ASP A 75 11.65 -2.78 26.57
C ASP A 75 12.30 -2.49 25.22
N LYS A 76 11.84 -1.45 24.52
CA LYS A 76 12.43 -1.01 23.24
C LYS A 76 13.86 -0.52 23.43
N SER A 77 14.10 0.26 24.48
CA SER A 77 15.44 0.75 24.82
C SER A 77 16.38 -0.41 25.17
N ALA A 78 15.89 -1.44 25.86
CA ALA A 78 16.68 -2.63 26.19
C ALA A 78 17.13 -3.41 24.94
N VAL A 79 16.29 -3.48 23.89
CA VAL A 79 16.68 -4.04 22.58
C VAL A 79 17.84 -3.24 21.98
N LEU A 80 17.76 -1.92 21.94
CA LEU A 80 18.81 -1.05 21.39
C LEU A 80 20.12 -1.15 22.18
N THR A 81 20.04 -1.18 23.51
CA THR A 81 21.21 -1.38 24.38
C THR A 81 21.84 -2.75 24.13
N SER A 82 21.03 -3.80 24.10
CA SER A 82 21.51 -5.17 23.85
C SER A 82 22.23 -5.30 22.51
N PHE A 83 21.69 -4.63 21.47
CA PHE A 83 22.30 -4.55 20.14
C PHE A 83 23.63 -3.78 20.16
N LYS A 84 23.67 -2.58 20.76
CA LYS A 84 24.90 -1.76 20.86
C LYS A 84 26.01 -2.45 21.64
N GLU A 85 25.66 -3.25 22.65
CA GLU A 85 26.58 -4.02 23.47
C GLU A 85 27.00 -5.37 22.85
N ALA A 86 26.37 -5.79 21.75
CA ALA A 86 26.73 -7.03 21.07
C ALA A 86 28.10 -6.88 20.38
N ASN A 87 28.80 -8.00 20.20
CA ASN A 87 30.02 -8.02 19.40
C ASN A 87 29.78 -7.42 17.99
N VAL A 88 30.78 -6.76 17.41
CA VAL A 88 30.68 -6.13 16.09
C VAL A 88 30.23 -7.13 15.00
N HIS A 89 30.72 -8.37 15.01
CA HIS A 89 30.29 -9.40 14.07
C HIS A 89 28.84 -9.86 14.33
N SER A 90 28.40 -9.88 15.59
CA SER A 90 27.02 -10.13 15.97
C SER A 90 26.10 -8.99 15.49
N GLN A 91 26.54 -7.73 15.58
CA GLN A 91 25.82 -6.59 15.02
C GLN A 91 25.70 -6.68 13.50
N GLN A 92 26.83 -6.96 12.81
CA GLN A 92 26.87 -7.17 11.36
C GLN A 92 25.89 -8.28 10.93
N LEU A 93 25.91 -9.41 11.63
CA LEU A 93 25.05 -10.54 11.32
C LEU A 93 23.58 -10.21 11.56
N LEU A 94 23.26 -9.57 12.69
CA LEU A 94 21.89 -9.16 12.99
C LEU A 94 21.33 -8.23 11.92
N VAL A 95 22.09 -7.21 11.50
CA VAL A 95 21.64 -6.30 10.43
C VAL A 95 21.47 -7.03 9.10
N ARG A 96 22.36 -7.97 8.73
CA ARG A 96 22.15 -8.82 7.54
C ARG A 96 20.85 -9.62 7.59
N LEU A 97 20.51 -10.16 8.77
CA LEU A 97 19.28 -10.93 8.95
C LEU A 97 18.03 -10.04 8.96
N TYR A 98 18.12 -8.85 9.56
CA TYR A 98 17.05 -7.85 9.57
C TYR A 98 16.74 -7.31 8.17
N LEU A 99 17.78 -7.06 7.35
CA LEU A 99 17.64 -6.63 5.96
C LEU A 99 17.18 -7.76 5.02
N ARG A 100 16.64 -8.86 5.53
CA ARG A 100 15.97 -9.91 4.76
C ARG A 100 14.49 -9.92 5.12
N LYS A 101 13.67 -10.56 4.29
CA LYS A 101 12.27 -10.84 4.63
C LYS A 101 12.21 -11.55 5.99
N HIS A 102 11.41 -11.05 6.92
CA HIS A 102 11.27 -11.60 8.27
C HIS A 102 10.66 -13.00 8.20
N ARG A 103 11.49 -14.01 8.51
CA ARG A 103 11.11 -15.43 8.53
C ARG A 103 12.20 -16.24 9.22
N TRP A 104 11.85 -17.46 9.62
CA TRP A 104 12.81 -18.46 10.07
C TRP A 104 13.83 -18.81 8.98
N LEU A 105 15.08 -18.96 9.38
CA LEU A 105 16.22 -19.27 8.54
C LEU A 105 16.96 -20.47 9.10
N ARG A 106 17.33 -21.41 8.23
CA ARG A 106 18.15 -22.54 8.61
C ARG A 106 19.60 -22.12 8.75
N VAL A 107 20.25 -22.50 9.85
CA VAL A 107 21.65 -22.13 10.11
C VAL A 107 22.60 -22.72 9.06
N ASP A 108 22.32 -23.92 8.55
CA ASP A 108 23.12 -24.58 7.49
C ASP A 108 23.09 -23.86 6.12
N LYS A 109 22.25 -22.83 5.98
CA LYS A 109 22.11 -22.03 4.76
C LYS A 109 22.59 -20.59 4.93
N LEU A 110 23.07 -20.22 6.11
CA LEU A 110 23.65 -18.90 6.34
C LEU A 110 25.14 -18.93 5.99
N SER A 111 25.56 -18.02 5.12
CA SER A 111 26.96 -17.83 4.75
C SER A 111 27.20 -16.34 4.54
N TYR A 112 28.11 -15.77 5.32
CA TYR A 112 28.55 -14.38 5.23
C TYR A 112 30.08 -14.34 5.45
N PRO A 113 30.87 -14.74 4.43
CA PRO A 113 32.32 -14.83 4.54
C PRO A 113 32.99 -13.50 4.90
N GLU A 114 32.34 -12.37 4.58
CA GLU A 114 32.79 -11.04 4.96
C GLU A 114 32.73 -10.79 6.48
N ILE A 115 31.85 -11.50 7.20
CA ILE A 115 31.71 -11.42 8.66
C ILE A 115 32.61 -12.44 9.35
N SER A 116 32.42 -13.73 9.02
CA SER A 116 33.18 -14.85 9.59
C SER A 116 32.87 -16.15 8.84
N ASN A 117 33.85 -17.04 8.77
CA ASN A 117 33.68 -18.40 8.26
C ASN A 117 32.82 -19.29 9.17
N ASP A 118 32.83 -19.03 10.50
CA ASP A 118 31.94 -19.68 11.46
C ASP A 118 31.02 -18.65 12.12
N LEU A 119 29.73 -18.77 11.87
CA LEU A 119 28.69 -17.86 12.38
C LEU A 119 28.11 -18.32 13.73
N ASN A 120 28.36 -19.57 14.15
CA ASN A 120 27.72 -20.15 15.33
C ASN A 120 27.97 -19.38 16.65
N PRO A 121 29.18 -18.86 16.94
CA PRO A 121 29.41 -18.09 18.17
C PRO A 121 28.53 -16.83 18.23
N PHE A 122 28.40 -16.12 17.11
CA PHE A 122 27.63 -14.89 17.00
C PHE A 122 26.12 -15.15 17.07
N LEU A 123 25.64 -16.21 16.41
CA LEU A 123 24.24 -16.65 16.54
C LEU A 123 23.88 -16.98 17.99
N LYS A 124 24.74 -17.71 18.71
CA LYS A 124 24.53 -18.04 20.13
C LYS A 124 24.52 -16.79 21.02
N GLU A 125 25.40 -15.82 20.75
CA GLU A 125 25.41 -14.55 21.48
C GLU A 125 24.10 -13.78 21.27
N LEU A 126 23.64 -13.67 20.01
CA LEU A 126 22.42 -12.95 19.68
C LEU A 126 21.16 -13.61 20.28
N VAL A 127 21.10 -14.94 20.30
CA VAL A 127 20.03 -15.68 20.99
C VAL A 127 20.08 -15.42 22.50
N LYS A 128 21.26 -15.46 23.12
CA LYS A 128 21.43 -15.15 24.55
C LYS A 128 20.98 -13.72 24.89
N LYS A 129 21.21 -12.77 23.98
CA LYS A 129 20.76 -11.37 24.10
C LYS A 129 19.29 -11.15 23.71
N LYS A 130 18.54 -12.20 23.36
CA LYS A 130 17.13 -12.16 22.90
C LYS A 130 16.90 -11.31 21.64
N LEU A 131 17.95 -11.11 20.83
CA LEU A 131 17.86 -10.42 19.54
C LEU A 131 17.50 -11.39 18.41
N LEU A 132 17.77 -12.68 18.61
CA LEU A 132 17.28 -13.77 17.76
C LEU A 132 16.49 -14.78 18.60
N ASP A 133 15.49 -15.39 17.96
CA ASP A 133 14.84 -16.61 18.44
C ASP A 133 15.51 -17.84 17.81
N ASP A 134 15.58 -18.95 18.55
CA ASP A 134 16.10 -20.24 18.07
C ASP A 134 14.98 -21.26 17.82
N ASP A 135 15.35 -22.46 17.37
CA ASP A 135 14.38 -23.52 17.03
C ASP A 135 13.49 -23.99 18.19
N SER A 136 13.77 -23.59 19.44
CA SER A 136 12.89 -23.86 20.58
C SER A 136 11.57 -23.09 20.48
N SER A 137 11.60 -21.85 19.97
CA SER A 137 10.42 -20.98 19.78
C SER A 137 9.63 -21.29 18.51
N LEU A 138 10.22 -22.00 17.54
CA LEU A 138 9.57 -22.40 16.29
C LEU A 138 8.47 -23.45 16.53
N ASN A 139 7.21 -23.05 16.67
CA ASN A 139 6.13 -23.96 17.06
C ASN A 139 5.06 -24.20 15.99
N ASP A 140 4.95 -23.35 14.98
CA ASP A 140 3.96 -23.50 13.93
C ASP A 140 4.31 -24.66 12.98
N PRO A 141 3.46 -25.69 12.84
CA PRO A 141 3.78 -26.85 12.01
C PRO A 141 3.83 -26.50 10.52
N ASN A 142 3.13 -25.47 10.05
CA ASN A 142 3.22 -25.04 8.66
C ASN A 142 4.59 -24.38 8.37
N GLU A 143 5.06 -23.48 9.23
CA GLU A 143 6.40 -22.88 9.15
C GLU A 143 7.51 -23.93 9.17
N ILE A 144 7.47 -24.88 10.12
CA ILE A 144 8.46 -25.97 10.23
C ILE A 144 8.56 -26.73 8.91
N LEU A 145 7.42 -27.13 8.34
CA LEU A 145 7.39 -27.89 7.09
C LEU A 145 7.83 -27.05 5.88
N CYS A 146 7.53 -25.75 5.87
CA CYS A 146 7.98 -24.83 4.83
C CYS A 146 9.50 -24.67 4.81
N LEU A 147 10.20 -24.88 5.93
CA LEU A 147 11.66 -24.81 6.00
C LEU A 147 12.36 -26.10 5.56
N LEU A 148 11.66 -27.23 5.48
CA LEU A 148 12.26 -28.50 5.06
C LEU A 148 12.62 -28.51 3.56
N LYS A 149 13.75 -29.15 3.23
CA LYS A 149 14.13 -29.45 1.84
C LYS A 149 13.22 -30.54 1.27
N VAL A 150 13.10 -30.62 -0.06
CA VAL A 150 12.25 -31.61 -0.73
C VAL A 150 12.60 -33.05 -0.33
N ASP A 151 13.89 -33.37 -0.23
CA ASP A 151 14.32 -34.72 0.17
C ASP A 151 14.04 -35.02 1.65
N GLN A 152 14.07 -33.99 2.51
CA GLN A 152 13.68 -34.14 3.91
C GLN A 152 12.16 -34.37 4.05
N LEU A 153 11.33 -33.78 3.18
CA LEU A 153 9.89 -34.07 3.13
C LEU A 153 9.62 -35.52 2.68
N LYS A 154 10.41 -36.06 1.76
CA LYS A 154 10.34 -37.49 1.37
C LYS A 154 10.69 -38.40 2.55
N LEU A 155 11.77 -38.10 3.27
CA LEU A 155 12.15 -38.84 4.48
C LEU A 155 11.08 -38.73 5.57
N LEU A 156 10.51 -37.54 5.77
CA LEU A 156 9.43 -37.33 6.74
C LEU A 156 8.20 -38.16 6.40
N LYS A 157 7.86 -38.25 5.11
CA LYS A 157 6.76 -39.10 4.61
C LYS A 157 7.00 -40.57 4.96
N GLU A 158 8.20 -41.08 4.71
CA GLU A 158 8.58 -42.45 5.05
C GLU A 158 8.51 -42.71 6.56
N GLN A 159 9.04 -41.79 7.37
CA GLN A 159 9.01 -41.89 8.84
C GLN A 159 7.59 -41.82 9.42
N LEU A 160 6.64 -41.18 8.74
CA LEU A 160 5.24 -41.07 9.17
C LEU A 160 4.34 -42.15 8.56
N HIS A 161 4.88 -43.03 7.72
CA HIS A 161 4.13 -44.06 6.99
C HIS A 161 2.91 -43.48 6.24
N LEU A 162 3.08 -42.31 5.62
CA LEU A 162 1.99 -41.66 4.90
C LEU A 162 1.60 -42.46 3.64
N PRO A 163 0.31 -42.45 3.25
CA PRO A 163 -0.19 -43.17 2.07
C PRO A 163 0.52 -42.80 0.77
N SER A 164 0.45 -43.69 -0.22
CA SER A 164 0.98 -43.46 -1.57
C SER A 164 0.36 -42.24 -2.29
N SER A 165 -0.81 -41.76 -1.85
CA SER A 165 -1.43 -40.53 -2.34
C SER A 165 -0.59 -39.27 -2.13
N PHE A 166 0.41 -39.32 -1.24
CA PHE A 166 1.34 -38.22 -0.99
C PHE A 166 2.58 -38.22 -1.91
N ASN A 167 2.68 -39.19 -2.83
CA ASN A 167 3.78 -39.27 -3.78
C ASN A 167 3.72 -38.15 -4.82
N ASN A 168 4.88 -37.60 -5.17
CA ASN A 168 5.06 -36.62 -6.24
C ASN A 168 4.20 -35.34 -6.11
N LEU A 169 3.72 -35.03 -4.91
CA LEU A 169 3.01 -33.78 -4.66
C LEU A 169 4.00 -32.59 -4.67
N PRO A 170 3.62 -31.45 -5.29
CA PRO A 170 4.33 -30.19 -5.10
C PRO A 170 4.44 -29.84 -3.62
N LYS A 171 5.54 -29.21 -3.20
CA LYS A 171 5.84 -28.92 -1.79
C LYS A 171 4.67 -28.31 -1.03
N ASN A 172 4.05 -27.25 -1.55
CA ASN A 172 2.93 -26.58 -0.87
C ASN A 172 1.70 -27.49 -0.72
N GLN A 173 1.40 -28.33 -1.73
CA GLN A 173 0.30 -29.29 -1.68
C GLN A 173 0.58 -30.46 -0.74
N PHE A 174 1.85 -30.90 -0.66
CA PHE A 174 2.27 -31.89 0.32
C PHE A 174 2.06 -31.35 1.74
N ILE A 175 2.54 -30.14 2.03
CA ILE A 175 2.42 -29.50 3.34
C ILE A 175 0.95 -29.38 3.76
N SER A 176 0.10 -28.81 2.90
CA SER A 176 -1.32 -28.65 3.20
C SER A 176 -2.01 -30.00 3.44
N SER A 177 -1.72 -31.00 2.61
CA SER A 177 -2.33 -32.33 2.72
C SER A 177 -1.90 -33.07 3.98
N VAL A 178 -0.63 -32.91 4.42
CA VAL A 178 -0.12 -33.56 5.63
C VAL A 178 -0.71 -32.92 6.88
N LEU A 179 -0.81 -31.59 6.91
CA LEU A 179 -1.46 -30.88 8.00
C LEU A 179 -2.94 -31.29 8.13
N ASP A 180 -3.67 -31.33 7.02
CA ASP A 180 -5.06 -31.80 6.98
C ASP A 180 -5.21 -33.25 7.43
N TYR A 181 -4.29 -34.12 7.01
CA TYR A 181 -4.30 -35.54 7.37
C TYR A 181 -4.08 -35.73 8.87
N CYS A 182 -3.10 -35.04 9.45
CA CYS A 182 -2.82 -35.08 10.89
C CYS A 182 -3.94 -34.46 11.72
N ALA A 183 -4.58 -33.37 11.24
CA ALA A 183 -5.69 -32.72 11.94
C ALA A 183 -6.96 -33.58 12.01
N LYS A 184 -7.21 -34.41 11.00
CA LYS A 184 -8.40 -35.30 10.95
C LYS A 184 -8.28 -36.53 11.84
N GLN A 185 -7.08 -36.90 12.26
CA GLN A 185 -6.86 -38.07 13.11
C GLN A 185 -7.20 -37.73 14.57
N LYS A 186 -8.13 -38.48 15.17
CA LYS A 186 -8.48 -38.33 16.59
C LYS A 186 -7.38 -38.97 17.46
N PRO A 187 -6.67 -38.20 18.31
CA PRO A 187 -5.70 -38.78 19.22
C PRO A 187 -6.40 -39.58 20.33
N LEU A 188 -5.87 -40.76 20.67
CA LEU A 188 -6.34 -41.56 21.80
C LEU A 188 -5.91 -40.94 23.16
N LEU A 189 -4.78 -40.22 23.18
CA LEU A 189 -4.25 -39.48 24.34
C LEU A 189 -3.57 -38.19 23.85
N PRO A 190 -3.57 -37.09 24.64
CA PRO A 190 -2.99 -35.79 24.22
C PRO A 190 -1.51 -35.85 23.80
N HIS A 191 -0.71 -36.71 24.45
CA HIS A 191 0.72 -36.89 24.17
C HIS A 191 1.00 -37.76 22.93
N LEU A 192 -0.03 -38.40 22.35
CA LEU A 192 0.04 -39.17 21.11
C LEU A 192 -0.52 -38.39 19.93
N SER A 193 -0.60 -37.06 20.02
CA SER A 193 -1.19 -36.29 18.93
C SER A 193 -0.35 -36.43 17.65
N PRO A 194 -0.97 -36.77 16.51
CA PRO A 194 -0.27 -36.90 15.23
C PRO A 194 0.48 -35.63 14.83
N LEU A 195 -0.06 -34.47 15.21
CA LEU A 195 0.55 -33.18 14.99
C LEU A 195 1.82 -32.97 15.84
N LEU A 196 1.84 -33.40 17.10
CA LEU A 196 3.05 -33.35 17.94
C LEU A 196 4.13 -34.30 17.41
N ALA A 197 3.74 -35.50 16.98
CA ALA A 197 4.68 -36.45 16.37
C ALA A 197 5.27 -35.92 15.06
N LEU A 198 4.44 -35.32 14.19
CA LEU A 198 4.86 -34.61 12.98
C LEU A 198 5.87 -33.52 13.31
N LYS A 199 5.54 -32.61 14.24
CA LYS A 199 6.44 -31.52 14.66
C LYS A 199 7.78 -32.05 15.16
N LYS A 200 7.77 -33.05 16.06
CA LYS A 200 8.99 -33.63 16.63
C LYS A 200 9.90 -34.23 15.55
N LYS A 201 9.34 -35.03 14.63
CA LYS A 201 10.10 -35.62 13.51
C LYS A 201 10.59 -34.55 12.53
N ALA A 202 9.75 -33.57 12.21
CA ALA A 202 10.11 -32.49 11.30
C ALA A 202 11.24 -31.62 11.88
N LYS A 203 11.20 -31.25 13.17
CA LYS A 203 12.28 -30.51 13.83
C LYS A 203 13.61 -31.29 13.83
N LEU A 204 13.57 -32.60 14.08
CA LEU A 204 14.77 -33.46 14.03
C LEU A 204 15.43 -33.45 12.64
N LEU A 205 14.64 -33.45 11.56
CA LEU A 205 15.15 -33.34 10.19
C LEU A 205 15.61 -31.93 9.84
N LEU A 206 14.96 -30.91 10.41
CA LEU A 206 15.22 -29.51 10.11
C LEU A 206 16.61 -29.08 10.57
N GLY A 207 16.97 -29.41 11.81
CA GLY A 207 18.18 -28.93 12.47
C GLY A 207 18.02 -27.50 13.02
N SER A 208 19.15 -26.86 13.36
CA SER A 208 19.15 -25.54 13.99
C SER A 208 18.62 -24.46 13.04
N CYS A 209 17.72 -23.65 13.58
CA CYS A 209 17.10 -22.52 12.89
C CYS A 209 17.12 -21.29 13.78
N VAL A 210 17.14 -20.12 13.15
CA VAL A 210 17.09 -18.83 13.82
C VAL A 210 16.12 -17.89 13.11
N CYS A 211 15.54 -16.96 13.85
CA CYS A 211 14.75 -15.85 13.33
C CYS A 211 15.14 -14.57 14.08
N VAL A 212 15.02 -13.40 13.46
CA VAL A 212 15.10 -12.14 14.21
C VAL A 212 13.91 -12.09 15.15
N SER A 213 14.15 -11.86 16.45
CA SER A 213 13.07 -11.87 17.44
C SER A 213 12.05 -10.80 17.10
N GLU A 214 10.77 -11.07 17.39
CA GLU A 214 9.68 -10.16 17.04
C GLU A 214 9.87 -8.77 17.68
N ALA A 215 10.33 -8.74 18.94
CA ALA A 215 10.68 -7.50 19.64
C ALA A 215 11.79 -6.72 18.92
N CYS A 216 12.86 -7.40 18.50
CA CYS A 216 13.96 -6.75 17.78
C CYS A 216 13.52 -6.24 16.40
N PHE A 217 12.77 -7.07 15.67
CA PHE A 217 12.25 -6.73 14.35
C PHE A 217 11.35 -5.50 14.41
N ASN A 218 10.42 -5.46 15.38
CA ASN A 218 9.50 -4.34 15.54
C ASN A 218 10.22 -3.03 15.89
N VAL A 219 11.20 -3.05 16.82
CA VAL A 219 11.97 -1.83 17.16
C VAL A 219 12.74 -1.30 15.94
N PHE A 220 13.39 -2.18 15.18
CA PHE A 220 14.15 -1.74 13.99
C PHE A 220 13.23 -1.26 12.86
N SER A 221 12.07 -1.89 12.68
CA SER A 221 11.06 -1.47 11.70
C SER A 221 10.40 -0.14 12.07
N GLN A 222 10.13 0.10 13.36
CA GLN A 222 9.67 1.41 13.85
C GLN A 222 10.71 2.51 13.61
N ILE A 223 12.00 2.23 13.85
CA ILE A 223 13.09 3.16 13.53
C ILE A 223 13.18 3.43 12.03
N SER A 224 13.07 2.39 11.20
CA SER A 224 13.10 2.54 9.74
C SER A 224 11.93 3.38 9.24
N LEU A 225 10.73 3.17 9.78
CA LEU A 225 9.56 4.00 9.48
C LEU A 225 9.80 5.45 9.90
N LEU A 226 10.20 5.72 11.15
CA LEU A 226 10.48 7.08 11.63
C LEU A 226 11.55 7.76 10.78
N PHE A 227 12.62 7.05 10.43
CA PHE A 227 13.65 7.58 9.55
C PHE A 227 13.06 7.99 8.20
N SER A 228 12.28 7.12 7.55
CA SER A 228 11.57 7.43 6.30
C SER A 228 10.69 8.69 6.43
N LEU A 229 9.87 8.75 7.48
CA LEU A 229 8.96 9.88 7.70
C LEU A 229 9.75 11.19 7.89
N ILE A 230 10.88 11.17 8.58
CA ILE A 230 11.73 12.35 8.80
C ILE A 230 12.45 12.77 7.50
N THR A 231 12.86 11.81 6.66
CA THR A 231 13.71 12.10 5.49
C THR A 231 12.93 12.39 4.20
N SER A 232 11.91 11.60 3.87
CA SER A 232 11.13 11.77 2.64
C SER A 232 9.73 12.32 2.91
N GLY A 233 9.23 12.19 4.13
CA GLY A 233 7.81 12.37 4.44
C GLY A 233 6.91 11.28 3.86
N ASP A 234 7.47 10.36 3.06
CA ASP A 234 6.72 9.33 2.37
C ASP A 234 6.54 8.10 3.25
N ILE A 235 5.31 7.58 3.20
CA ILE A 235 4.93 6.33 3.82
C ILE A 235 5.11 5.25 2.75
N HIS A 236 6.30 4.66 2.70
CA HIS A 236 6.58 3.58 1.75
C HIS A 236 5.71 2.36 2.05
N ASP A 237 5.15 1.76 1.02
CA ASP A 237 4.25 0.61 1.07
C ASP A 237 4.95 -0.73 0.78
N ASP A 238 6.29 -0.73 0.78
CA ASP A 238 7.11 -1.90 0.45
C ASP A 238 7.80 -2.52 1.69
N GLU A 239 7.76 -3.85 1.76
CA GLU A 239 8.52 -4.66 2.73
C GLU A 239 10.05 -4.48 2.59
N THR A 240 10.52 -3.93 1.46
CA THR A 240 11.96 -3.63 1.23
C THR A 240 12.44 -2.28 1.78
N LEU A 241 11.60 -1.60 2.57
CA LEU A 241 11.95 -0.30 3.16
C LEU A 241 13.33 -0.29 3.84
N PRO A 242 13.68 -1.24 4.74
CA PRO A 242 14.99 -1.22 5.40
C PRO A 242 16.18 -1.26 4.43
N GLN A 243 16.08 -2.07 3.38
CA GLN A 243 17.13 -2.21 2.35
C GLN A 243 17.24 -0.93 1.54
N SER A 244 16.09 -0.35 1.16
CA SER A 244 16.02 0.91 0.43
C SER A 244 16.64 2.06 1.21
N LEU A 245 16.42 2.14 2.52
CA LEU A 245 17.02 3.16 3.39
C LEU A 245 18.53 2.99 3.53
N VAL A 246 19.02 1.76 3.70
CA VAL A 246 20.46 1.48 3.77
C VAL A 246 21.17 1.82 2.45
N TYR A 247 20.52 1.53 1.32
CA TYR A 247 21.02 1.90 -0.01
C TYR A 247 20.99 3.41 -0.21
N HIS A 248 19.90 4.08 0.16
CA HIS A 248 19.80 5.53 0.13
C HIS A 248 20.94 6.19 0.93
N MET A 249 21.20 5.72 2.15
CA MET A 249 22.32 6.20 2.97
C MET A 249 23.70 5.90 2.36
N LEU A 250 23.83 4.86 1.54
CA LEU A 250 25.05 4.61 0.77
C LEU A 250 25.24 5.69 -0.30
N GLN A 251 24.18 6.07 -1.00
CA GLN A 251 24.24 7.13 -2.01
C GLN A 251 24.60 8.47 -1.38
N VAL A 252 24.11 8.76 -0.18
CA VAL A 252 24.48 9.95 0.59
C VAL A 252 25.95 9.91 1.01
N SER A 253 26.41 8.82 1.63
CA SER A 253 27.80 8.72 2.13
C SER A 253 28.84 8.68 1.01
N THR A 254 28.46 8.21 -0.19
CA THR A 254 29.31 8.24 -1.39
C THR A 254 29.23 9.56 -2.16
N GLY A 255 28.39 10.51 -1.73
CA GLY A 255 28.22 11.81 -2.39
C GLY A 255 27.42 11.76 -3.69
N GLN A 256 26.78 10.63 -4.02
CA GLN A 256 25.85 10.54 -5.15
C GLN A 256 24.57 11.34 -4.90
N ILE A 257 24.13 11.41 -3.64
CA ILE A 257 23.03 12.27 -3.19
C ILE A 257 23.62 13.36 -2.30
N VAL A 258 23.34 14.61 -2.66
CA VAL A 258 23.69 15.79 -1.86
C VAL A 258 22.40 16.53 -1.54
N TYR A 259 22.13 16.70 -0.26
CA TYR A 259 20.96 17.41 0.21
C TYR A 259 21.17 18.93 0.24
N PRO A 260 20.11 19.72 0.04
CA PRO A 260 20.12 21.16 0.27
C PRO A 260 20.57 21.51 1.69
N LYS A 261 21.11 22.71 1.87
CA LYS A 261 21.45 23.24 3.20
C LYS A 261 20.29 24.08 3.72
N TYR A 262 19.84 23.78 4.93
CA TYR A 262 18.78 24.47 5.66
C TYR A 262 19.01 24.29 7.16
N ASP A 263 18.37 25.12 7.98
CA ASP A 263 18.42 24.97 9.44
C ASP A 263 17.29 24.06 9.92
N ILE A 264 17.60 23.19 10.87
CA ILE A 264 16.62 22.30 11.49
C ILE A 264 16.05 23.01 12.73
N ASN A 265 14.76 23.31 12.69
CA ASN A 265 14.03 23.93 13.79
C ASN A 265 12.79 23.10 14.12
N VAL A 266 12.98 22.05 14.93
CA VAL A 266 11.90 21.17 15.38
C VAL A 266 11.41 21.65 16.75
N VAL A 267 10.15 22.05 16.81
CA VAL A 267 9.49 22.53 18.02
C VAL A 267 8.61 21.45 18.61
N GLU A 268 7.96 20.66 17.75
CA GLU A 268 6.98 19.67 18.16
C GLU A 268 7.29 18.28 17.59
N PRO A 269 6.94 17.20 18.32
CA PRO A 269 7.07 15.84 17.82
C PRO A 269 6.04 15.54 16.70
N LEU A 270 6.32 14.56 15.82
CA LEU A 270 5.48 14.20 14.67
C LEU A 270 4.09 13.72 15.07
N PHE A 271 4.03 12.86 16.08
CA PHE A 271 2.85 12.27 16.69
C PHE A 271 2.63 12.86 18.09
N SER A 272 1.37 13.02 18.49
CA SER A 272 1.01 13.64 19.76
C SER A 272 1.44 12.80 20.98
N SER A 273 1.55 11.48 20.81
CA SER A 273 1.89 10.55 21.88
C SER A 273 2.61 9.30 21.35
N CYS A 274 3.24 8.54 22.24
CA CYS A 274 3.77 7.22 21.90
C CYS A 274 2.65 6.24 21.49
N GLU A 275 1.44 6.40 22.03
CA GLU A 275 0.29 5.58 21.65
C GLU A 275 -0.16 5.87 20.22
N ASP A 276 -0.18 7.14 19.81
CA ASP A 276 -0.50 7.56 18.45
C ASP A 276 0.51 6.97 17.47
N PHE A 277 1.81 6.99 17.82
CA PHE A 277 2.84 6.36 17.00
C PHE A 277 2.65 4.85 16.87
N GLU A 278 2.29 4.15 17.95
CA GLU A 278 2.01 2.71 17.90
C GLU A 278 0.80 2.39 17.03
N LYS A 279 -0.28 3.17 17.13
CA LYS A 279 -1.44 3.06 16.22
C LYS A 279 -1.04 3.31 14.78
N PHE A 280 -0.24 4.33 14.51
CA PHE A 280 0.25 4.60 13.16
C PHE A 280 1.09 3.44 12.62
N TYR A 281 1.99 2.89 13.44
CA TYR A 281 2.82 1.75 13.07
C TYR A 281 1.98 0.49 12.81
N SER A 282 0.94 0.21 13.59
CA SER A 282 0.07 -0.95 13.36
C SER A 282 -0.68 -0.84 12.02
N VAL A 283 -1.19 0.35 11.68
CA VAL A 283 -1.81 0.59 10.36
C VAL A 283 -0.78 0.44 9.23
N HIS A 284 0.46 0.89 9.45
CA HIS A 284 1.54 0.69 8.47
C HIS A 284 1.86 -0.79 8.24
N VAL A 285 1.83 -1.63 9.29
CA VAL A 285 1.98 -3.08 9.15
C VAL A 285 0.83 -3.68 8.33
N LEU A 286 -0.41 -3.23 8.55
CA LEU A 286 -1.57 -3.62 7.74
C LEU A 286 -1.44 -3.20 6.26
N GLN A 287 -0.91 -1.99 6.02
CA GLN A 287 -0.60 -1.49 4.68
C GLN A 287 0.40 -2.41 3.97
N GLN A 288 1.53 -2.75 4.61
CA GLN A 288 2.54 -3.65 4.03
C GLN A 288 1.98 -5.04 3.75
N LYS A 289 1.18 -5.58 4.68
CA LYS A 289 0.48 -6.87 4.51
C LYS A 289 -0.46 -6.83 3.30
N LEU A 290 -1.24 -5.76 3.12
CA LEU A 290 -2.11 -5.61 1.95
C LEU A 290 -1.30 -5.54 0.66
N SER A 291 -0.26 -4.70 0.60
CA SER A 291 0.60 -4.53 -0.57
C SER A 291 1.27 -5.83 -1.01
N SER A 292 1.76 -6.63 -0.06
CA SER A 292 2.40 -7.91 -0.38
C SER A 292 1.40 -8.95 -0.90
N LEU A 293 0.20 -9.03 -0.32
CA LEU A 293 -0.86 -9.93 -0.79
C LEU A 293 -1.37 -9.58 -2.19
N VAL A 294 -1.50 -8.29 -2.50
CA VAL A 294 -1.88 -7.79 -3.83
C VAL A 294 -0.80 -8.14 -4.85
N THR A 295 0.46 -7.87 -4.53
CA THR A 295 1.61 -8.11 -5.44
C THR A 295 1.76 -9.59 -5.76
N LEU A 296 1.61 -10.47 -4.76
CA LEU A 296 1.71 -11.92 -4.94
C LEU A 296 0.45 -12.56 -5.56
N LYS A 297 -0.61 -11.78 -5.83
CA LYS A 297 -1.91 -12.28 -6.33
C LYS A 297 -2.50 -13.38 -5.44
N HIS A 298 -2.24 -13.30 -4.13
CA HIS A 298 -2.71 -14.25 -3.12
C HIS A 298 -3.83 -13.69 -2.26
N LEU A 299 -4.23 -12.43 -2.47
CA LEU A 299 -5.31 -11.79 -1.73
C LEU A 299 -6.63 -12.55 -1.90
N THR A 300 -7.25 -12.91 -0.77
CA THR A 300 -8.58 -13.53 -0.73
C THR A 300 -9.56 -12.60 -0.02
N PRO A 301 -10.88 -12.70 -0.30
CA PRO A 301 -11.89 -11.87 0.37
C PRO A 301 -11.84 -11.89 1.91
N PRO A 302 -11.64 -13.05 2.60
CA PRO A 302 -11.52 -13.05 4.06
C PRO A 302 -10.31 -12.25 4.55
N MET A 303 -9.13 -12.45 3.94
CA MET A 303 -7.92 -11.72 4.34
C MET A 303 -8.06 -10.21 4.13
N LEU A 304 -8.78 -9.80 3.08
CA LEU A 304 -9.06 -8.40 2.82
C LEU A 304 -10.05 -7.82 3.85
N ARG A 305 -11.05 -8.61 4.28
CA ARG A 305 -11.96 -8.23 5.37
C ARG A 305 -11.22 -8.05 6.69
N ASP A 306 -10.36 -9.00 7.07
CA ASP A 306 -9.57 -8.91 8.31
C ASP A 306 -8.77 -7.58 8.35
N ILE A 307 -8.04 -7.27 7.27
CA ILE A 307 -7.27 -6.02 7.16
C ILE A 307 -8.20 -4.80 7.24
N MET A 308 -9.34 -4.84 6.54
CA MET A 308 -10.31 -3.75 6.54
C MET A 308 -10.90 -3.51 7.94
N GLU A 309 -11.29 -4.56 8.64
CA GLU A 309 -11.88 -4.49 9.98
C GLU A 309 -10.88 -3.92 11.00
N GLU A 310 -9.66 -4.46 11.04
CA GLU A 310 -8.60 -3.94 11.90
C GLU A 310 -8.33 -2.45 11.64
N THR A 311 -8.29 -2.05 10.35
CA THR A 311 -8.09 -0.64 9.96
C THR A 311 -9.28 0.25 10.37
N CYS A 312 -10.51 -0.25 10.24
CA CYS A 312 -11.73 0.46 10.64
C CYS A 312 -11.82 0.66 12.16
N VAL A 313 -11.39 -0.31 12.96
CA VAL A 313 -11.34 -0.18 14.43
C VAL A 313 -10.46 0.99 14.84
N ILE A 314 -9.26 1.08 14.25
CA ILE A 314 -8.31 2.17 14.54
C ILE A 314 -8.90 3.51 14.07
N LEU A 315 -9.48 3.56 12.88
CA LEU A 315 -10.12 4.78 12.36
C LEU A 315 -11.27 5.25 13.27
N LEU A 316 -12.10 4.33 13.77
CA LEU A 316 -13.20 4.68 14.67
C LEU A 316 -12.70 5.28 15.98
N ASP A 317 -11.61 4.77 16.53
CA ASP A 317 -10.98 5.33 17.74
C ASP A 317 -10.50 6.77 17.51
N GLU A 318 -9.82 7.02 16.38
CA GLU A 318 -9.37 8.35 15.99
C GLU A 318 -10.55 9.32 15.76
N LEU A 319 -11.62 8.88 15.11
CA LEU A 319 -12.80 9.72 14.91
C LEU A 319 -13.49 10.06 16.25
N LYS A 320 -13.54 9.12 17.20
CA LYS A 320 -14.11 9.35 18.53
C LYS A 320 -13.26 10.32 19.36
N SER A 321 -11.94 10.20 19.32
CA SER A 321 -11.03 11.10 20.05
C SER A 321 -11.21 12.56 19.57
N HIS A 322 -11.45 12.76 18.27
CA HIS A 322 -11.74 14.07 17.68
C HIS A 322 -13.15 14.61 17.99
N SER A 323 -14.15 13.74 18.14
CA SER A 323 -15.48 14.17 18.57
C SER A 323 -15.51 14.67 20.03
N CYS A 324 -14.71 14.06 20.92
CA CYS A 324 -14.68 14.38 22.35
C CYS A 324 -13.88 15.64 22.70
N THR A 325 -12.81 15.95 21.97
CA THR A 325 -11.95 17.12 22.23
C THR A 325 -12.68 18.44 21.93
N ASN A 326 -13.60 18.45 20.97
CA ASN A 326 -14.32 19.65 20.56
C ASN A 326 -15.51 20.04 21.44
N THR A 327 -16.15 19.09 22.12
CA THR A 327 -17.22 19.42 23.08
C THR A 327 -16.68 20.19 24.30
N ARG A 328 -15.41 19.98 24.67
CA ARG A 328 -14.73 20.74 25.74
C ARG A 328 -14.19 22.09 25.28
N SER A 329 -13.68 22.20 24.05
CA SER A 329 -13.17 23.48 23.50
C SER A 329 -14.29 24.50 23.28
N ILE A 330 -15.40 24.08 22.64
CA ILE A 330 -16.54 24.95 22.30
C ILE A 330 -17.23 25.52 23.55
N ALA A 331 -17.20 24.79 24.67
CA ALA A 331 -17.72 25.27 25.94
C ALA A 331 -16.83 26.35 26.59
N SER A 332 -15.52 26.32 26.34
CA SER A 332 -14.55 27.28 26.90
C SER A 332 -14.35 28.53 26.02
N GLU A 333 -14.41 28.37 24.70
CA GLU A 333 -14.17 29.47 23.74
C GLU A 333 -15.36 30.42 23.61
N LYS A 334 -16.60 29.94 23.84
CA LYS A 334 -17.79 30.80 23.92
C LYS A 334 -17.77 31.78 25.11
N SER A 335 -16.90 31.55 26.10
CA SER A 335 -16.78 32.45 27.26
C SER A 335 -15.64 33.47 27.13
N THR A 336 -14.75 33.36 26.13
CA THR A 336 -13.51 34.15 26.07
C THR A 336 -13.24 34.86 24.74
N ALA A 337 -13.96 34.55 23.65
CA ALA A 337 -13.74 35.20 22.34
C ALA A 337 -14.56 36.51 22.14
N LEU A 338 -14.54 37.40 23.13
CA LEU A 338 -14.81 38.83 22.96
C LEU A 338 -13.56 39.57 23.44
N MET A 339 -12.74 39.97 22.47
CA MET A 339 -11.56 40.84 22.51
C MET A 339 -10.23 40.18 22.07
N GLU A 340 -9.69 40.77 21.00
CA GLU A 340 -8.26 40.89 20.67
C GLU A 340 -7.48 39.69 20.11
N ARG A 341 -7.40 39.60 18.77
CA ARG A 341 -6.21 39.91 17.93
C ARG A 341 -6.28 39.17 16.61
N GLY A 342 -5.92 39.87 15.53
CA GLY A 342 -5.80 39.29 14.20
C GLY A 342 -4.58 38.38 14.08
N SER A 343 -4.81 37.16 13.62
CA SER A 343 -3.82 36.27 13.03
C SER A 343 -4.50 35.43 11.95
N HIS A 344 -3.84 35.30 10.80
CA HIS A 344 -4.24 34.52 9.63
C HIS A 344 -4.18 33.01 9.90
N ASP A 345 -5.02 32.51 10.80
CA ASP A 345 -5.40 31.10 10.87
C ASP A 345 -6.87 31.03 10.44
N GLU A 346 -7.11 30.89 9.12
CA GLU A 346 -8.43 30.48 8.64
C GLU A 346 -8.68 29.06 9.12
N LEU A 347 -9.34 28.95 10.29
CA LEU A 347 -10.08 27.75 10.65
C LEU A 347 -10.98 27.42 9.46
N LEU A 348 -10.76 26.26 8.84
CA LEU A 348 -11.68 25.68 7.87
C LEU A 348 -12.96 25.25 8.62
N THR A 349 -13.78 26.22 9.07
CA THR A 349 -15.13 25.96 9.56
C THR A 349 -15.99 25.54 8.39
N TYR A 350 -15.91 24.25 8.08
CA TYR A 350 -16.76 23.59 7.11
C TYR A 350 -18.14 23.38 7.72
N ASN A 351 -19.19 23.82 7.04
CA ASN A 351 -20.56 23.74 7.54
C ASN A 351 -21.11 22.32 7.23
N GLU A 352 -21.17 21.43 8.24
CA GLU A 352 -21.31 19.97 8.06
C GLU A 352 -22.75 19.42 8.13
N GLU A 353 -23.72 20.13 8.73
CA GLU A 353 -25.04 19.54 9.07
C GLU A 353 -25.92 19.18 7.86
N SER A 354 -25.59 19.64 6.65
CA SER A 354 -26.34 19.33 5.42
C SER A 354 -25.66 18.31 4.50
N ARG A 355 -24.43 17.85 4.81
CA ARG A 355 -23.57 17.19 3.82
C ARG A 355 -24.01 15.78 3.41
N MET A 356 -24.66 14.99 4.27
CA MET A 356 -24.59 13.52 4.16
C MET A 356 -25.90 12.73 4.32
N ASN A 357 -27.06 13.39 4.38
CA ASN A 357 -28.34 12.68 4.43
C ASN A 357 -28.57 11.88 3.13
N GLY A 358 -28.78 10.57 3.27
CA GLY A 358 -29.14 9.68 2.15
C GLY A 358 -27.97 8.97 1.45
N LEU A 359 -26.73 9.02 1.96
CA LEU A 359 -25.65 8.18 1.39
C LEU A 359 -25.95 6.69 1.52
N GLU A 360 -26.58 6.28 2.62
CA GLU A 360 -27.01 4.90 2.87
C GLU A 360 -27.99 4.40 1.80
N ASP A 361 -28.82 5.28 1.24
CA ASP A 361 -29.75 4.96 0.14
C ASP A 361 -29.01 4.43 -1.10
N LEU A 362 -27.74 4.81 -1.28
CA LEU A 362 -26.92 4.32 -2.39
C LEU A 362 -26.54 2.83 -2.24
N LEU A 363 -26.58 2.29 -1.02
CA LEU A 363 -26.21 0.90 -0.70
C LEU A 363 -27.36 -0.11 -0.83
N CYS A 364 -28.63 0.32 -0.92
CA CYS A 364 -29.77 -0.60 -1.03
C CYS A 364 -29.94 -1.20 -2.45
N TYR A 365 -29.29 -2.31 -2.77
CA TYR A 365 -29.39 -2.91 -4.11
C TYR A 365 -30.67 -3.73 -4.28
N SER A 366 -31.20 -3.82 -5.50
CA SER A 366 -32.32 -4.72 -5.78
C SER A 366 -31.89 -6.19 -5.70
N ASP A 367 -32.70 -7.06 -5.06
CA ASP A 367 -32.48 -8.49 -4.73
C ASP A 367 -32.01 -9.43 -5.87
N ARG A 368 -31.87 -8.93 -7.09
CA ARG A 368 -31.55 -9.76 -8.27
C ARG A 368 -30.09 -10.22 -8.34
N LYS A 369 -29.18 -9.74 -7.47
CA LYS A 369 -27.72 -9.98 -7.62
C LYS A 369 -27.03 -10.84 -6.56
N GLU A 370 -27.57 -11.01 -5.35
CA GLU A 370 -26.98 -11.93 -4.36
C GLU A 370 -26.92 -13.38 -4.88
N LYS A 371 -27.83 -13.76 -5.77
CA LYS A 371 -27.85 -15.10 -6.40
C LYS A 371 -26.69 -15.37 -7.37
N ARG A 372 -25.94 -14.36 -7.81
CA ARG A 372 -24.79 -14.57 -8.73
C ARG A 372 -23.49 -14.94 -8.01
N HIS A 373 -23.34 -14.60 -6.73
CA HIS A 373 -22.14 -14.93 -5.95
C HIS A 373 -22.23 -16.30 -5.23
N SER A 374 -23.44 -16.86 -5.09
CA SER A 374 -23.69 -18.15 -4.44
C SER A 374 -23.67 -19.38 -5.38
N SER A 375 -23.46 -19.19 -6.69
CA SER A 375 -23.56 -20.29 -7.67
C SER A 375 -22.33 -21.22 -7.75
N ALA A 376 -21.33 -21.06 -6.89
CA ALA A 376 -20.15 -21.94 -6.82
C ALA A 376 -20.13 -22.84 -5.57
N LYS A 377 -21.28 -23.36 -5.11
CA LYS A 377 -21.31 -24.48 -4.14
C LYS A 377 -22.69 -25.12 -4.06
N ARG A 378 -22.97 -26.11 -4.90
CA ARG A 378 -23.94 -27.17 -4.57
C ARG A 378 -23.73 -28.42 -5.43
N ARG A 379 -22.83 -29.29 -4.97
CA ARG A 379 -22.90 -30.72 -5.32
C ARG A 379 -24.07 -31.33 -4.54
N LYS A 380 -24.93 -32.02 -5.27
CA LYS A 380 -26.16 -32.68 -4.81
C LYS A 380 -25.86 -33.77 -3.78
N THR A 381 -26.60 -33.77 -2.68
CA THR A 381 -26.90 -34.99 -1.91
C THR A 381 -28.41 -35.03 -1.66
N HIS A 382 -29.02 -36.12 -2.12
CA HIS A 382 -30.42 -36.49 -1.92
C HIS A 382 -30.71 -36.77 -0.44
N THR A 383 -31.87 -36.32 0.08
CA THR A 383 -32.86 -37.16 0.80
C THR A 383 -34.16 -36.40 1.16
N ARG A 384 -35.26 -36.84 0.51
CA ARG A 384 -36.65 -37.13 0.95
C ARG A 384 -37.40 -36.33 2.08
N LYS A 385 -38.45 -35.62 1.63
CA LYS A 385 -39.88 -35.49 2.04
C LYS A 385 -40.37 -35.18 3.48
N GLY A 386 -41.28 -34.18 3.52
CA GLY A 386 -42.46 -33.99 4.39
C GLY A 386 -42.39 -32.65 5.15
N GLY A 387 -43.36 -31.73 5.21
CA GLY A 387 -44.74 -31.55 4.73
C GLY A 387 -45.37 -30.43 5.60
N SER A 388 -46.05 -29.43 5.00
CA SER A 388 -46.95 -28.38 5.57
C SER A 388 -46.47 -27.55 6.78
N THR A 389 -46.68 -26.25 7.00
CA THR A 389 -47.51 -25.13 6.49
C THR A 389 -47.25 -24.01 7.51
N PHE A 390 -47.03 -22.76 7.11
CA PHE A 390 -47.56 -21.50 7.67
C PHE A 390 -46.63 -20.32 7.40
N ASP A 391 -47.27 -19.22 7.03
CA ASP A 391 -46.71 -17.91 6.72
C ASP A 391 -45.94 -17.31 7.89
N ASP A 392 -44.72 -16.84 7.62
CA ASP A 392 -44.09 -15.71 8.29
C ASP A 392 -43.01 -15.13 7.34
N PRO A 393 -42.82 -13.79 7.27
CA PRO A 393 -41.81 -13.18 6.44
C PRO A 393 -40.42 -13.58 6.96
N ILE A 394 -39.66 -14.27 6.11
CA ILE A 394 -38.26 -14.62 6.39
C ILE A 394 -37.47 -13.32 6.45
N ASP A 395 -37.13 -12.94 7.67
CA ASP A 395 -36.07 -11.99 7.98
C ASP A 395 -34.75 -12.49 7.37
N LEU A 396 -34.24 -11.76 6.39
CA LEU A 396 -33.00 -12.06 5.65
C LEU A 396 -31.77 -11.39 6.28
N THR A 397 -31.83 -10.94 7.53
CA THR A 397 -30.63 -10.41 8.23
C THR A 397 -29.73 -11.49 8.86
N ALA A 398 -30.09 -12.78 8.76
CA ALA A 398 -29.31 -13.83 9.41
C ALA A 398 -28.26 -14.48 8.47
N GLY A 399 -27.05 -13.94 8.46
CA GLY A 399 -25.89 -14.60 7.85
C GLY A 399 -24.55 -13.87 7.92
N SER A 400 -23.92 -13.85 9.11
CA SER A 400 -22.49 -13.58 9.42
C SER A 400 -21.88 -12.24 8.99
N ASP A 401 -21.75 -11.32 9.95
CA ASP A 401 -20.59 -10.42 10.26
C ASP A 401 -21.05 -9.21 11.13
N ASP A 402 -21.77 -9.47 12.24
CA ASP A 402 -22.44 -8.43 13.07
C ASP A 402 -21.49 -7.36 13.62
N GLU A 403 -20.23 -7.70 13.89
CA GLU A 403 -19.27 -6.80 14.53
C GLU A 403 -18.64 -5.81 13.53
N GLY A 404 -18.28 -6.29 12.33
CA GLY A 404 -17.76 -5.46 11.24
C GLY A 404 -18.81 -4.46 10.72
N ASP A 405 -20.06 -4.88 10.63
CA ASP A 405 -21.20 -4.02 10.26
C ASP A 405 -21.48 -2.97 11.33
N HIS A 406 -21.39 -3.35 12.61
CA HIS A 406 -21.55 -2.42 13.72
C HIS A 406 -20.46 -1.33 13.75
N ILE A 407 -19.19 -1.70 13.51
CA ILE A 407 -18.08 -0.74 13.44
C ILE A 407 -18.29 0.24 12.28
N LEU A 408 -18.64 -0.27 11.11
CA LEU A 408 -18.88 0.53 9.91
C LEU A 408 -19.99 1.56 10.13
N ASN A 409 -21.11 1.11 10.71
CA ASN A 409 -22.25 1.97 11.06
C ASN A 409 -21.91 2.98 12.17
N SER A 410 -20.98 2.64 13.07
CA SER A 410 -20.52 3.54 14.13
C SER A 410 -19.68 4.70 13.59
N ILE A 411 -18.85 4.45 12.57
CA ILE A 411 -18.05 5.48 11.88
C ILE A 411 -18.96 6.49 11.20
N ILE A 412 -20.00 6.01 10.49
CA ILE A 412 -20.98 6.87 9.79
C ILE A 412 -21.65 7.87 10.75
N LYS A 413 -21.86 7.47 12.01
CA LYS A 413 -22.51 8.31 13.04
C LYS A 413 -21.57 9.32 13.71
N CYS A 414 -20.25 9.20 13.53
CA CYS A 414 -19.26 10.11 14.12
C CYS A 414 -18.97 11.26 13.15
N SER A 415 -19.89 12.22 13.05
CA SER A 415 -19.83 13.33 12.07
C SER A 415 -19.51 14.69 12.71
N CYS A 416 -18.32 14.88 13.30
CA CYS A 416 -17.87 16.22 13.69
C CYS A 416 -16.33 16.44 13.71
N VAL A 417 -15.93 17.59 13.14
CA VAL A 417 -14.97 18.64 13.60
C VAL A 417 -13.61 18.87 12.91
N CYS A 418 -13.41 20.18 12.66
CA CYS A 418 -12.25 20.99 12.24
C CYS A 418 -10.92 20.71 12.96
N TYR A 419 -9.82 20.95 12.24
CA TYR A 419 -8.45 20.76 12.73
C TYR A 419 -7.63 22.06 12.72
N PRO A 420 -6.76 22.29 13.72
CA PRO A 420 -5.64 23.21 13.61
C PRO A 420 -4.49 22.55 12.83
N ARG A 421 -4.01 23.22 11.77
CA ARG A 421 -2.85 22.89 10.91
C ARG A 421 -2.95 21.58 10.11
N ALA A 422 -3.34 21.72 8.83
CA ALA A 422 -3.55 20.63 7.86
C ALA A 422 -2.39 19.63 7.70
N TRP A 423 -1.16 20.00 8.04
CA TRP A 423 0.00 19.12 7.89
C TRP A 423 0.08 17.99 8.92
N ARG A 424 -0.44 18.19 10.15
CA ARG A 424 -0.46 17.15 11.19
C ARG A 424 -1.38 16.00 10.83
N LEU A 425 -2.40 16.26 10.00
CA LEU A 425 -3.28 15.20 9.53
C LEU A 425 -2.49 14.12 8.80
N ARG A 426 -1.43 14.45 8.04
CA ARG A 426 -0.64 13.44 7.32
C ARG A 426 0.00 12.42 8.26
N TYR A 427 0.48 12.85 9.43
CA TYR A 427 1.12 12.03 10.45
C TYR A 427 0.16 11.68 11.59
N ASN A 428 -1.11 11.43 11.26
CA ASN A 428 -2.11 10.89 12.17
C ASN A 428 -2.52 9.47 11.72
N PRO A 429 -2.75 8.51 12.65
CA PRO A 429 -3.16 7.15 12.31
C PRO A 429 -4.39 7.10 11.41
N GLY A 430 -5.38 7.97 11.64
CA GLY A 430 -6.60 8.08 10.85
C GLY A 430 -6.35 8.41 9.38
N SER A 431 -5.37 9.26 9.06
CA SER A 431 -5.02 9.53 7.64
C SER A 431 -4.41 8.33 6.96
N LEU A 432 -3.58 7.55 7.66
CA LEU A 432 -3.05 6.31 7.10
C LEU A 432 -4.15 5.25 6.97
N CYS A 433 -5.10 5.18 7.91
CA CYS A 433 -6.30 4.34 7.78
C CYS A 433 -7.06 4.67 6.50
N ILE A 434 -7.30 5.97 6.21
CA ILE A 434 -7.97 6.38 4.97
C ILE A 434 -7.21 5.91 3.72
N TYR A 435 -5.89 5.97 3.73
CA TYR A 435 -5.07 5.47 2.63
C TYR A 435 -5.25 3.95 2.45
N VAL A 436 -5.09 3.18 3.52
CA VAL A 436 -5.25 1.72 3.50
C VAL A 436 -6.65 1.30 3.08
N LEU A 437 -7.69 1.95 3.61
CA LEU A 437 -9.08 1.68 3.22
C LEU A 437 -9.34 2.04 1.74
N THR A 438 -8.70 3.09 1.21
CA THR A 438 -8.76 3.38 -0.24
C THR A 438 -8.11 2.25 -1.06
N LEU A 439 -6.98 1.69 -0.61
CA LEU A 439 -6.39 0.50 -1.25
C LEU A 439 -7.28 -0.74 -1.12
N CYS A 440 -8.02 -0.88 -0.02
CA CYS A 440 -9.01 -1.93 0.14
C CYS A 440 -10.16 -1.79 -0.87
N VAL A 441 -10.64 -0.56 -1.16
CA VAL A 441 -11.63 -0.31 -2.23
C VAL A 441 -11.10 -0.82 -3.56
N GLU A 442 -9.89 -0.42 -3.95
CA GLU A 442 -9.28 -0.86 -5.21
C GLU A 442 -9.12 -2.38 -5.28
N SER A 443 -8.81 -3.01 -4.14
CA SER A 443 -8.65 -4.45 -4.02
C SER A 443 -9.99 -5.18 -4.19
N TRP A 444 -11.06 -4.68 -3.57
CA TRP A 444 -12.42 -5.21 -3.77
C TRP A 444 -12.88 -5.07 -5.22
N GLU A 445 -12.60 -3.93 -5.87
CA GLU A 445 -12.91 -3.71 -7.28
C GLU A 445 -12.15 -4.69 -8.20
N LYS A 446 -10.86 -4.97 -7.90
CA LYS A 446 -10.06 -5.99 -8.61
C LYS A 446 -10.65 -7.39 -8.43
N LEU A 447 -11.17 -7.71 -7.24
CA LEU A 447 -11.90 -8.94 -6.94
C LEU A 447 -13.33 -8.96 -7.54
N ARG A 448 -13.76 -7.85 -8.16
CA ARG A 448 -15.09 -7.64 -8.73
C ARG A 448 -16.22 -7.67 -7.70
N ASP A 449 -15.89 -7.43 -6.43
CA ASP A 449 -16.87 -7.22 -5.38
C ASP A 449 -17.18 -5.73 -5.24
N TYR A 450 -18.04 -5.25 -6.14
CA TYR A 450 -18.40 -3.82 -6.19
C TYR A 450 -19.37 -3.42 -5.07
N ILE A 451 -19.96 -4.39 -4.36
CA ILE A 451 -20.86 -4.13 -3.24
C ILE A 451 -20.02 -3.70 -2.03
N GLU A 452 -19.02 -4.51 -1.66
CA GLU A 452 -18.09 -4.17 -0.59
C GLU A 452 -17.27 -2.93 -0.91
N ALA A 453 -16.81 -2.78 -2.15
CA ALA A 453 -16.13 -1.55 -2.58
C ALA A 453 -17.01 -0.29 -2.38
N ASN A 454 -18.30 -0.36 -2.73
CA ASN A 454 -19.21 0.77 -2.56
C ASN A 454 -19.54 1.04 -1.09
N ARG A 455 -19.69 0.00 -0.28
CA ARG A 455 -19.88 0.13 1.17
C ARG A 455 -18.71 0.89 1.80
N LEU A 456 -17.48 0.54 1.42
CA LEU A 456 -16.29 1.22 1.91
C LEU A 456 -16.15 2.65 1.36
N LEU A 457 -16.49 2.89 0.08
CA LEU A 457 -16.55 4.25 -0.48
C LEU A 457 -17.57 5.14 0.25
N VAL A 458 -18.74 4.59 0.61
CA VAL A 458 -19.75 5.31 1.38
C VAL A 458 -19.25 5.62 2.79
N LEU A 459 -18.55 4.70 3.46
CA LEU A 459 -17.87 4.98 4.74
C LEU A 459 -16.82 6.09 4.59
N LEU A 460 -15.96 6.03 3.57
CA LEU A 460 -14.92 7.03 3.37
C LEU A 460 -15.50 8.43 3.12
N LEU A 461 -16.64 8.47 2.41
CA LEU A 461 -17.37 9.70 2.16
C LEU A 461 -18.13 10.19 3.39
N SER A 462 -18.65 9.30 4.25
CA SER A 462 -19.46 9.62 5.45
C SER A 462 -18.67 10.41 6.49
N GLN A 463 -17.39 10.08 6.69
CA GLN A 463 -16.52 10.81 7.61
C GLN A 463 -16.02 12.12 6.98
N GLY A 464 -15.92 13.17 7.81
CA GLY A 464 -15.52 14.53 7.40
C GLY A 464 -14.09 14.92 7.78
N VAL A 465 -13.39 14.10 8.57
CA VAL A 465 -12.15 14.48 9.27
C VAL A 465 -10.91 14.28 8.39
N PHE A 466 -10.79 13.13 7.74
CA PHE A 466 -9.57 12.72 7.03
C PHE A 466 -9.80 12.60 5.52
N GLY A 467 -8.72 12.74 4.74
CA GLY A 467 -8.75 12.44 3.30
C GLY A 467 -9.58 13.38 2.42
N TYR A 468 -9.77 14.64 2.83
CA TYR A 468 -10.51 15.65 2.05
C TYR A 468 -10.09 15.71 0.57
N TYR A 469 -8.78 15.64 0.30
CA TYR A 469 -8.20 15.65 -1.05
C TYR A 469 -8.56 14.43 -1.91
N LYS A 470 -8.97 13.31 -1.31
CA LYS A 470 -9.39 12.08 -2.02
C LYS A 470 -10.88 12.03 -2.30
N ARG A 471 -11.70 12.93 -1.74
CA ARG A 471 -13.17 12.86 -1.85
C ARG A 471 -13.66 12.88 -3.29
N GLY A 472 -13.07 13.70 -4.16
CA GLY A 472 -13.39 13.70 -5.58
C GLY A 472 -13.14 12.34 -6.24
N HIS A 473 -12.03 11.69 -5.91
CA HIS A 473 -11.73 10.34 -6.39
C HIS A 473 -12.77 9.33 -5.91
N TRP A 474 -13.14 9.34 -4.62
CA TRP A 474 -14.14 8.42 -4.07
C TRP A 474 -15.52 8.60 -4.72
N TRP A 475 -15.96 9.84 -4.93
CA TRP A 475 -17.20 10.13 -5.66
C TRP A 475 -17.17 9.60 -7.10
N GLU A 476 -16.06 9.78 -7.81
CA GLU A 476 -15.89 9.26 -9.17
C GLU A 476 -15.95 7.72 -9.20
N ARG A 477 -15.24 7.06 -8.29
CA ARG A 477 -15.26 5.60 -8.16
C ARG A 477 -16.66 5.07 -7.83
N LEU A 478 -17.36 5.68 -6.87
CA LEU A 478 -18.71 5.28 -6.48
C LEU A 478 -19.70 5.44 -7.64
N ALA A 479 -19.68 6.59 -8.33
CA ALA A 479 -20.53 6.83 -9.49
C ALA A 479 -20.24 5.82 -10.62
N LEU A 480 -18.96 5.50 -10.86
CA LEU A 480 -18.53 4.49 -11.83
C LEU A 480 -19.04 3.09 -11.46
N ASN A 481 -18.88 2.68 -10.21
CA ASN A 481 -19.31 1.37 -9.73
C ASN A 481 -20.83 1.20 -9.85
N LEU A 482 -21.60 2.22 -9.44
CA LEU A 482 -23.06 2.22 -9.57
C LEU A 482 -23.51 2.11 -11.03
N ASP A 483 -22.97 2.92 -11.94
CA ASP A 483 -23.35 2.94 -13.35
C ASP A 483 -22.83 1.72 -14.13
N SER A 484 -21.51 1.53 -14.14
CA SER A 484 -20.84 0.61 -15.05
C SER A 484 -20.88 -0.84 -14.57
N HIS A 485 -20.79 -1.08 -13.26
CA HIS A 485 -20.68 -2.44 -12.71
C HIS A 485 -22.01 -2.93 -12.11
N LEU A 486 -22.67 -2.10 -11.30
CA LEU A 486 -23.93 -2.45 -10.65
C LEU A 486 -25.16 -2.14 -11.51
N LYS A 487 -25.03 -1.34 -12.57
CA LYS A 487 -26.12 -0.96 -13.49
C LYS A 487 -27.26 -0.19 -12.82
N GLU A 488 -26.98 0.43 -11.68
CA GLU A 488 -27.88 1.27 -10.90
C GLU A 488 -27.76 2.73 -11.37
N LYS A 489 -28.25 3.01 -12.59
CA LYS A 489 -28.11 4.34 -13.23
C LYS A 489 -28.74 5.48 -12.42
N SER A 490 -29.90 5.22 -11.82
CA SER A 490 -30.60 6.21 -10.98
C SER A 490 -29.73 6.61 -9.78
N LYS A 491 -29.16 5.63 -9.08
CA LYS A 491 -28.26 5.85 -7.96
C LYS A 491 -26.95 6.51 -8.37
N SER A 492 -26.40 6.15 -9.54
CA SER A 492 -25.22 6.84 -10.08
C SER A 492 -25.51 8.32 -10.32
N PHE A 493 -26.69 8.66 -10.84
CA PHE A 493 -27.10 10.05 -11.01
C PHE A 493 -27.28 10.78 -9.66
N GLN A 494 -27.91 10.14 -8.67
CA GLN A 494 -28.03 10.67 -7.31
C GLN A 494 -26.65 10.91 -6.67
N CYS A 495 -25.74 9.96 -6.81
CA CYS A 495 -24.35 10.05 -6.37
C CYS A 495 -23.62 11.25 -7.01
N ILE A 496 -23.79 11.47 -8.32
CA ILE A 496 -23.25 12.65 -9.01
C ILE A 496 -23.84 13.92 -8.40
N MET A 497 -25.15 14.00 -8.20
CA MET A 497 -25.77 15.19 -7.58
C MET A 497 -25.24 15.48 -6.18
N MET A 498 -24.98 14.44 -5.37
CA MET A 498 -24.36 14.60 -4.05
C MET A 498 -22.93 15.12 -4.16
N ALA A 499 -22.13 14.59 -5.09
CA ALA A 499 -20.76 15.05 -5.32
C ALA A 499 -20.68 16.53 -5.74
N PHE A 500 -21.68 17.04 -6.48
CA PHE A 500 -21.75 18.47 -6.84
C PHE A 500 -22.03 19.40 -5.65
N LYS A 501 -22.67 18.88 -4.59
CA LYS A 501 -22.89 19.61 -3.34
C LYS A 501 -21.67 19.58 -2.42
N ASP A 502 -20.72 18.67 -2.65
CA ASP A 502 -19.52 18.54 -1.85
C ASP A 502 -18.45 19.53 -2.33
N SER A 503 -18.24 20.58 -1.54
CA SER A 503 -17.29 21.65 -1.85
C SER A 503 -15.82 21.18 -1.84
N SER A 504 -15.54 19.98 -1.35
CA SER A 504 -14.21 19.34 -1.43
C SER A 504 -13.86 18.77 -2.80
N VAL A 505 -14.82 18.69 -3.70
CA VAL A 505 -14.63 18.10 -5.03
C VAL A 505 -14.14 19.21 -5.97
N SER A 506 -12.98 18.98 -6.59
CA SER A 506 -12.42 19.93 -7.56
C SER A 506 -13.30 20.07 -8.80
N GLU A 507 -13.23 21.22 -9.46
CA GLU A 507 -13.99 21.45 -10.70
C GLU A 507 -13.62 20.47 -11.83
N SER A 508 -12.36 20.00 -11.88
CA SER A 508 -11.94 18.97 -12.83
C SER A 508 -12.69 17.65 -12.63
N VAL A 509 -12.88 17.24 -11.37
CA VAL A 509 -13.63 16.02 -11.03
C VAL A 509 -15.12 16.24 -11.26
N LYS A 510 -15.68 17.40 -10.88
CA LYS A 510 -17.08 17.74 -11.18
C LYS A 510 -17.34 17.69 -12.69
N TYR A 511 -16.41 18.18 -13.51
CA TYR A 511 -16.52 18.07 -14.96
C TYR A 511 -16.52 16.61 -15.45
N ALA A 512 -15.65 15.75 -14.92
CA ALA A 512 -15.66 14.32 -15.26
C ALA A 512 -16.99 13.63 -14.88
N LEU A 513 -17.55 13.99 -13.72
CA LEU A 513 -18.86 13.54 -13.26
C LEU A 513 -19.99 14.09 -14.14
N TYR A 514 -19.90 15.35 -14.57
CA TYR A 514 -20.83 15.97 -15.52
C TYR A 514 -20.84 15.23 -16.86
N GLN A 515 -19.66 14.90 -17.40
CA GLN A 515 -19.55 14.07 -18.61
C GLN A 515 -20.21 12.69 -18.45
N ARG A 516 -20.12 12.09 -17.24
CA ARG A 516 -20.84 10.84 -16.93
C ARG A 516 -22.35 11.07 -16.88
N ALA A 517 -22.81 12.13 -16.24
CA ALA A 517 -24.23 12.50 -16.19
C ALA A 517 -24.80 12.65 -17.62
N LEU A 518 -24.12 13.34 -18.53
CA LEU A 518 -24.51 13.46 -19.94
C LEU A 518 -24.70 12.10 -20.62
N ARG A 519 -23.80 11.14 -20.37
CA ARG A 519 -23.92 9.77 -20.92
C ARG A 519 -25.08 9.00 -20.29
N LEU A 520 -25.37 9.22 -19.00
CA LEU A 520 -26.45 8.55 -18.27
C LEU A 520 -27.83 9.02 -18.73
N THR A 521 -28.00 10.33 -18.92
CA THR A 521 -29.27 10.93 -19.34
C THR A 521 -29.58 10.69 -20.81
N GLY A 522 -28.56 10.48 -21.65
CA GLY A 522 -28.73 10.33 -23.09
C GLY A 522 -29.52 11.52 -23.65
N SER A 523 -30.60 11.24 -24.40
CA SER A 523 -31.50 12.26 -24.96
C SER A 523 -32.48 12.87 -23.94
N ASN A 524 -32.61 12.32 -22.73
CA ASN A 524 -33.50 12.84 -21.68
C ASN A 524 -32.82 14.00 -20.93
N ALA A 525 -32.73 15.14 -21.63
CA ALA A 525 -32.12 16.37 -21.15
C ALA A 525 -32.85 17.04 -19.96
N SER A 526 -33.96 16.48 -19.47
CA SER A 526 -34.78 17.05 -18.38
C SER A 526 -34.16 16.94 -16.98
N LEU A 527 -33.19 16.03 -16.77
CA LEU A 527 -32.48 15.87 -15.49
C LEU A 527 -31.21 16.73 -15.38
N LEU A 528 -30.63 17.11 -16.52
CA LEU A 528 -29.46 17.98 -16.66
C LEU A 528 -29.60 19.43 -16.17
N PRO A 529 -30.78 20.10 -16.16
CA PRO A 529 -30.89 21.51 -15.75
C PRO A 529 -30.56 21.74 -14.28
N SER A 530 -30.47 20.68 -13.48
CA SER A 530 -30.10 20.72 -12.07
C SER A 530 -28.58 20.75 -11.82
N LEU A 531 -27.76 20.53 -12.86
CA LEU A 531 -26.30 20.54 -12.76
C LEU A 531 -25.71 21.83 -13.36
N PRO A 532 -24.61 22.36 -12.79
CA PRO A 532 -23.88 23.48 -13.39
C PRO A 532 -23.43 23.15 -14.81
N SER A 533 -23.52 24.13 -15.71
CA SER A 533 -22.95 24.01 -17.05
C SER A 533 -21.45 24.30 -17.02
N PHE A 534 -20.67 23.54 -17.80
CA PHE A 534 -19.23 23.74 -17.97
C PHE A 534 -18.96 24.31 -19.35
N SER A 535 -18.29 25.46 -19.42
CA SER A 535 -17.76 26.03 -20.66
C SER A 535 -16.26 25.73 -20.75
N ILE A 536 -15.87 24.86 -21.67
CA ILE A 536 -14.45 24.61 -21.98
C ILE A 536 -14.14 25.23 -23.33
N SER A 537 -13.09 26.05 -23.38
CA SER A 537 -12.57 26.58 -24.63
C SER A 537 -11.96 25.45 -25.45
N GLU A 538 -12.34 25.34 -26.72
CA GLU A 538 -11.75 24.35 -27.62
C GLU A 538 -10.26 24.63 -27.83
N CYS A 539 -9.44 23.59 -27.72
CA CYS A 539 -8.02 23.63 -28.04
C CYS A 539 -7.80 23.28 -29.51
N LYS A 540 -6.75 23.83 -30.13
CA LYS A 540 -6.35 23.45 -31.49
C LYS A 540 -5.85 22.01 -31.49
N GLU A 541 -6.61 21.11 -32.10
CA GLU A 541 -6.20 19.72 -32.32
C GLU A 541 -5.39 19.59 -33.62
N VAL A 542 -4.30 18.81 -33.56
CA VAL A 542 -3.47 18.48 -34.72
C VAL A 542 -3.36 16.96 -34.80
N LEU A 543 -3.77 16.39 -35.93
CA LEU A 543 -3.70 14.94 -36.16
C LEU A 543 -2.38 14.57 -36.83
N LEU A 544 -1.61 13.70 -36.17
CA LEU A 544 -0.40 13.10 -36.72
C LEU A 544 -0.66 11.62 -37.02
N THR A 545 -0.20 11.15 -38.19
CA THR A 545 -0.33 9.74 -38.60
C THR A 545 1.05 9.12 -38.76
N GLY A 546 1.22 7.90 -38.23
CA GLY A 546 2.51 7.20 -38.23
C GLY A 546 2.34 5.69 -38.14
N ILE A 547 3.42 4.95 -38.42
CA ILE A 547 3.42 3.49 -38.39
C ILE A 547 3.72 3.02 -36.97
N CYS A 548 2.82 2.27 -36.37
CA CYS A 548 3.05 1.65 -35.06
C CYS A 548 3.69 0.27 -35.20
N GLN A 549 4.54 -0.08 -34.24
CA GLN A 549 4.99 -1.45 -34.07
C GLN A 549 3.82 -2.34 -33.59
N PRO A 550 3.74 -3.62 -34.03
CA PRO A 550 2.67 -4.52 -33.58
C PRO A 550 2.65 -4.69 -32.06
N ASN A 551 1.45 -4.62 -31.46
CA ASN A 551 1.19 -4.84 -30.04
C ASN A 551 1.90 -3.91 -29.04
N THR A 552 2.56 -2.84 -29.50
CA THR A 552 3.13 -1.81 -28.62
C THR A 552 2.55 -0.43 -28.97
N PRO A 553 2.65 0.55 -28.05
CA PRO A 553 2.33 1.95 -28.35
C PRO A 553 3.50 2.68 -29.04
N LEU A 554 4.51 1.96 -29.54
CA LEU A 554 5.72 2.55 -30.12
C LEU A 554 5.55 2.81 -31.62
N PHE A 555 6.18 3.86 -32.10
CA PHE A 555 6.14 4.34 -33.48
C PHE A 555 7.48 4.10 -34.18
N ILE A 556 7.40 3.79 -35.47
CA ILE A 556 8.55 3.57 -36.34
C ILE A 556 8.84 4.87 -37.09
N ILE A 557 10.06 5.36 -36.98
CA ILE A 557 10.56 6.48 -37.79
C ILE A 557 11.43 5.88 -38.91
N GLN A 558 11.05 6.19 -40.15
CA GLN A 558 11.82 5.84 -41.35
C GLN A 558 12.44 7.12 -41.90
N ASP A 559 13.74 7.31 -41.64
CA ASP A 559 14.49 8.39 -42.29
C ASP A 559 14.77 8.00 -43.74
N HIS A 560 14.47 8.89 -44.68
CA HIS A 560 14.62 8.64 -46.12
C HIS A 560 16.07 8.72 -46.64
N THR A 561 17.08 8.48 -45.78
CA THR A 561 18.49 8.48 -46.22
C THR A 561 18.95 7.07 -46.59
N PRO A 562 19.84 6.90 -47.59
CA PRO A 562 20.22 5.58 -48.12
C PRO A 562 20.92 4.64 -47.11
N CYS A 563 21.26 5.12 -45.91
CA CYS A 563 22.03 4.40 -44.90
C CYS A 563 21.39 4.43 -43.50
N SER A 564 20.19 4.99 -43.32
CA SER A 564 19.55 5.09 -42.01
C SER A 564 18.78 3.82 -41.66
N SER A 565 19.15 3.21 -40.52
CA SER A 565 18.36 2.16 -39.87
C SER A 565 17.05 2.76 -39.34
N SER A 566 15.92 2.10 -39.61
CA SER A 566 14.64 2.45 -38.98
C SER A 566 14.77 2.48 -37.46
N SER A 567 14.29 3.56 -36.83
CA SER A 567 14.32 3.72 -35.38
C SER A 567 12.91 3.55 -34.79
N VAL A 568 12.83 3.17 -33.52
CA VAL A 568 11.57 2.99 -32.79
C VAL A 568 11.53 3.98 -31.62
N CYS A 569 10.40 4.65 -31.42
CA CYS A 569 10.24 5.70 -30.40
C CYS A 569 8.84 5.66 -29.74
N THR A 570 8.66 6.44 -28.68
CA THR A 570 7.34 6.64 -28.04
C THR A 570 6.45 7.58 -28.86
N VAL A 571 5.18 7.73 -28.48
CA VAL A 571 4.25 8.70 -29.11
C VAL A 571 4.77 10.14 -29.01
N GLU A 572 5.37 10.50 -27.88
CA GLU A 572 5.95 11.84 -27.66
C GLU A 572 7.23 12.02 -28.47
N GLY A 573 8.05 10.97 -28.57
CA GLY A 573 9.22 10.96 -29.46
C GLY A 573 8.83 11.14 -30.93
N PHE A 574 7.73 10.51 -31.37
CA PHE A 574 7.19 10.67 -32.71
C PHE A 574 6.68 12.09 -32.97
N ALA A 575 5.95 12.68 -32.01
CA ALA A 575 5.51 14.06 -32.08
C ALA A 575 6.70 15.03 -32.15
N ILE A 576 7.75 14.82 -31.34
CA ILE A 576 9.00 15.59 -31.37
C ILE A 576 9.62 15.52 -32.77
N HIS A 577 9.79 14.31 -33.33
CA HIS A 577 10.35 14.13 -34.67
C HIS A 577 9.55 14.86 -35.75
N HIS A 578 8.21 14.82 -35.68
CA HIS A 578 7.36 15.57 -36.60
C HIS A 578 7.62 17.09 -36.50
N TYR A 579 7.50 17.67 -35.30
CA TYR A 579 7.63 19.12 -35.13
C TYR A 579 9.04 19.64 -35.42
N THR A 580 10.09 18.89 -35.08
CA THR A 580 11.47 19.26 -35.46
C THR A 580 11.72 19.12 -36.95
N GLY A 581 11.14 18.10 -37.60
CA GLY A 581 11.19 17.89 -39.05
C GLY A 581 10.50 19.00 -39.86
N THR A 582 9.50 19.70 -39.31
CA THR A 582 8.89 20.87 -39.99
C THR A 582 9.82 22.07 -40.13
N GLY A 583 10.94 22.11 -39.38
CA GLY A 583 11.86 23.25 -39.34
C GLY A 583 11.36 24.45 -38.53
N CYS A 584 10.07 24.52 -38.18
CA CYS A 584 9.50 25.59 -37.35
C CYS A 584 9.93 25.51 -35.87
N TRP A 585 10.27 24.31 -35.40
CA TRP A 585 10.63 24.05 -34.01
C TRP A 585 11.96 23.29 -33.96
N PRO A 586 13.11 23.97 -34.08
CA PRO A 586 14.41 23.30 -34.24
C PRO A 586 14.85 22.50 -33.01
N ARG A 587 14.19 22.70 -31.86
CA ARG A 587 14.45 21.98 -30.61
C ARG A 587 13.12 21.69 -29.91
N ALA A 588 12.96 20.47 -29.42
CA ALA A 588 11.80 20.06 -28.61
C ALA A 588 12.26 19.07 -27.53
N LEU A 589 11.62 19.11 -26.37
CA LEU A 589 11.89 18.25 -25.22
C LEU A 589 10.56 17.75 -24.65
N HIS A 590 10.51 16.48 -24.27
CA HIS A 590 9.38 15.92 -23.53
C HIS A 590 9.73 15.89 -22.05
N LEU A 591 9.11 16.78 -21.26
CA LEU A 591 9.39 16.96 -19.83
C LEU A 591 8.13 16.90 -18.96
N GLU A 592 6.95 16.70 -19.55
CA GLU A 592 5.65 16.73 -18.86
C GLU A 592 5.53 17.92 -17.88
N GLY A 593 5.10 17.68 -16.63
CA GLY A 593 5.06 18.68 -15.56
C GLY A 593 6.43 19.03 -14.97
N ALA A 594 7.48 18.23 -15.21
CA ALA A 594 8.78 18.41 -14.58
C ALA A 594 9.45 19.74 -14.96
N ILE A 595 9.18 20.28 -16.15
CA ILE A 595 9.67 21.62 -16.54
C ILE A 595 9.12 22.70 -15.61
N PHE A 596 7.82 22.67 -15.30
CA PHE A 596 7.19 23.66 -14.45
C PHE A 596 7.63 23.49 -13.00
N THR A 597 7.70 22.25 -12.50
CA THR A 597 8.21 21.97 -11.16
C THR A 597 9.67 22.41 -11.02
N SER A 598 10.52 22.14 -12.02
CA SER A 598 11.94 22.55 -12.00
C SER A 598 12.08 24.07 -12.03
N LEU A 599 11.33 24.76 -12.89
CA LEU A 599 11.34 26.22 -12.93
C LEU A 599 10.83 26.83 -11.61
N PHE A 600 9.79 26.25 -11.02
CA PHE A 600 9.29 26.67 -9.71
C PHE A 600 10.36 26.51 -8.63
N LEU A 601 11.00 25.34 -8.54
CA LEU A 601 12.08 25.08 -7.57
C LEU A 601 13.26 26.04 -7.77
N LEU A 602 13.65 26.33 -9.02
CA LEU A 602 14.75 27.25 -9.31
C LEU A 602 14.41 28.70 -8.94
N LEU A 603 13.18 29.14 -9.20
CA LEU A 603 12.74 30.52 -8.93
C LEU A 603 12.47 30.78 -7.45
N PHE A 604 12.06 29.76 -6.71
CA PHE A 604 11.63 29.88 -5.32
C PHE A 604 12.51 29.10 -4.35
N TRP A 605 13.73 28.70 -4.75
CA TRP A 605 14.64 27.90 -3.94
C TRP A 605 14.84 28.47 -2.53
N ASP A 606 15.18 29.75 -2.44
CA ASP A 606 15.44 30.43 -1.17
C ASP A 606 14.20 30.55 -0.27
N ILE A 607 13.00 30.56 -0.88
CA ILE A 607 11.73 30.56 -0.13
C ILE A 607 11.40 29.15 0.36
N ILE A 608 11.62 28.14 -0.48
CA ILE A 608 11.32 26.74 -0.16
C ILE A 608 12.23 26.22 0.95
N TYR A 609 13.50 26.61 0.97
CA TYR A 609 14.46 26.24 2.02
C TYR A 609 14.69 27.36 3.04
N THR A 610 13.66 28.18 3.28
CA THR A 610 13.71 29.20 4.34
C THR A 610 13.75 28.57 5.74
N ASN A 611 14.39 29.27 6.69
CA ASN A 611 14.52 28.84 8.09
C ASN A 611 13.43 29.45 9.00
N GLU A 612 12.51 30.24 8.43
CA GLU A 612 11.49 30.98 9.18
C GLU A 612 10.31 30.12 9.65
N VAL A 613 10.09 28.95 9.02
CA VAL A 613 8.96 28.08 9.32
C VAL A 613 9.44 26.91 10.17
N PRO A 614 8.94 26.72 11.41
CA PRO A 614 9.31 25.57 12.23
C PRO A 614 8.73 24.26 11.67
N ASP A 615 9.32 23.14 12.10
CA ASP A 615 8.89 21.76 11.87
C ASP A 615 8.90 21.24 10.41
N VAL A 616 9.15 22.10 9.42
CA VAL A 616 9.23 21.74 7.99
C VAL A 616 10.47 20.91 7.63
N PHE A 617 11.57 21.14 8.33
CA PHE A 617 12.82 20.41 8.23
C PHE A 617 13.15 19.83 9.61
N ARG A 618 13.12 18.50 9.69
CA ARG A 618 13.31 17.69 10.90
C ARG A 618 14.61 16.90 10.90
N GLY A 619 15.22 16.71 9.73
CA GLY A 619 16.47 15.96 9.57
C GLY A 619 17.34 16.50 8.45
N HIS A 620 18.61 16.06 8.41
CA HIS A 620 19.60 16.50 7.41
C HIS A 620 19.42 15.87 6.02
N TYR A 621 18.47 14.93 5.87
CA TYR A 621 18.28 14.14 4.65
C TYR A 621 16.91 14.40 4.01
N GLN A 622 16.49 15.67 3.90
CA GLN A 622 15.24 16.05 3.26
C GLN A 622 15.45 16.74 1.91
N GLY A 623 14.84 16.15 0.89
CA GLY A 623 14.88 16.68 -0.48
C GLY A 623 13.91 17.84 -0.69
N GLY A 624 12.99 18.07 0.24
CA GLY A 624 11.99 19.14 0.19
C GLY A 624 11.27 19.28 1.53
N LEU A 625 10.36 20.26 1.59
CA LEU A 625 9.52 20.53 2.74
C LEU A 625 8.66 19.30 3.09
N LEU A 626 8.61 18.95 4.37
CA LEU A 626 7.83 17.80 4.87
C LEU A 626 6.32 17.88 4.57
N TYR A 627 5.80 19.09 4.28
CA TYR A 627 4.37 19.39 4.17
C TYR A 627 3.88 19.66 2.75
N VAL A 628 4.72 19.50 1.72
CA VAL A 628 4.31 19.72 0.33
C VAL A 628 3.88 18.39 -0.29
N THR A 629 2.58 18.10 -0.26
CA THR A 629 1.91 17.16 -1.19
C THR A 629 0.55 17.68 -1.57
#